data_AF-A0A925BAX0-F1
#
_entry.id   AF-A0A925BAX0-F1
#
_cell.length_a   1.000
_cell.length_b   1.000
_cell.length_c   1.000
_cell.angle_alpha   90.00
_cell.angle_beta   90.00
_cell.angle_gamma   90.00
#
_symmetry.space_group_name_H-M   'P 1'
#
loop_
_entity.id
_entity.type
_entity.pdbx_description
1 polymer ?
#
loop_
_entity_poly.entity_id
_entity_poly.type
_entity_poly.pdbx_seq_one_letter_code
_entity_poly.pdbx_strand_id
1 'polypeptide(L)'
;MKIIPQFPFSILVALTLMSAAGAAAPVAPPKGQWAASGTLLEACTCAVPCSCNFGEPPSPNNYCHAVYAYRLEKASWDGVDLSGLVIAGADGPKGGACFLDERATPAQRPALERLTRAVWAQGGPGNAPGMPFMFAKITPSIAGNDLKLKIGDVGGFTARVIVGRDGKTPVVVENNTVWPIARATKGKTGTLNFLDKNVGKISASGTNANYGKFTFGGASGTAAKKPAAMGACCGTHAVK
;
A
#
# COMPACT_ATOMS: atom_id res chain seq x y z
N MET A 1 0.60 -30.05 81.48
CA MET A 1 0.79 -28.61 81.77
C MET A 1 0.79 -27.88 80.43
N LYS A 2 -0.19 -26.97 80.30
CA LYS A 2 -0.50 -25.95 79.27
C LYS A 2 0.60 -25.48 78.26
N ILE A 3 0.11 -25.02 77.08
CA ILE A 3 0.59 -23.98 76.11
C ILE A 3 0.95 -24.53 74.70
N ILE A 4 0.01 -24.58 73.75
CA ILE A 4 -0.37 -23.63 72.65
C ILE A 4 0.54 -23.73 71.39
N PRO A 5 -0.05 -23.90 70.17
CA PRO A 5 0.66 -24.12 68.92
C PRO A 5 1.01 -22.80 68.18
N GLN A 6 2.00 -22.82 67.29
CA GLN A 6 2.32 -21.73 66.37
C GLN A 6 2.16 -22.21 64.92
N PHE A 7 1.40 -21.44 64.15
CA PHE A 7 0.86 -21.72 62.82
C PHE A 7 1.90 -21.65 61.69
N PRO A 8 1.63 -22.30 60.54
CA PRO A 8 2.49 -22.25 59.36
C PRO A 8 2.35 -20.93 58.58
N PHE A 9 3.48 -20.41 58.10
CA PHE A 9 3.57 -19.32 57.15
C PHE A 9 2.78 -19.66 55.88
N SER A 10 1.64 -18.98 55.67
CA SER A 10 0.95 -18.95 54.39
C SER A 10 1.61 -17.92 53.48
N ILE A 11 2.25 -18.41 52.41
CA ILE A 11 2.75 -17.57 51.32
C ILE A 11 1.53 -17.14 50.49
N LEU A 12 1.15 -15.87 50.64
CA LEU A 12 0.12 -15.24 49.82
C LEU A 12 0.77 -14.83 48.47
N VAL A 13 0.52 -15.59 47.40
CA VAL A 13 0.88 -15.18 46.03
C VAL A 13 -0.15 -14.13 45.58
N ALA A 14 0.22 -12.86 45.65
CA ALA A 14 -0.57 -11.77 45.09
C ALA A 14 -0.49 -11.82 43.56
N LEU A 15 -1.55 -12.34 42.93
CA LEU A 15 -1.73 -12.31 41.48
C LEU A 15 -2.11 -10.89 41.06
N THR A 16 -1.12 -10.07 40.70
CA THR A 16 -1.36 -8.74 40.14
C THR A 16 -1.87 -8.89 38.70
N LEU A 17 -3.16 -8.62 38.50
CA LEU A 17 -3.77 -8.42 37.18
C LEU A 17 -3.09 -7.22 36.50
N MET A 18 -2.24 -7.48 35.50
CA MET A 18 -1.78 -6.45 34.58
C MET A 18 -2.96 -6.05 33.70
N SER A 19 -3.59 -4.92 34.02
CA SER A 19 -4.56 -4.27 33.13
C SER A 19 -3.89 -3.98 31.79
N ALA A 20 -4.40 -4.61 30.73
CA ALA A 20 -4.05 -4.27 29.36
C ALA A 20 -4.46 -2.80 29.12
N ALA A 21 -3.45 -1.92 29.03
CA ALA A 21 -3.65 -0.55 28.55
C ALA A 21 -4.27 -0.63 27.15
N GLY A 22 -5.51 -0.16 27.02
CA GLY A 22 -6.23 -0.12 25.75
C GLY A 22 -5.40 0.67 24.74
N ALA A 23 -5.12 0.05 23.58
CA ALA A 23 -4.61 0.76 22.43
C ALA A 23 -5.62 1.86 22.08
N ALA A 24 -5.24 3.11 22.29
CA ALA A 24 -6.05 4.26 21.92
C ALA A 24 -6.44 4.12 20.44
N ALA A 25 -7.73 4.17 20.16
CA ALA A 25 -8.24 4.15 18.79
C ALA A 25 -7.53 5.27 17.99
N PRO A 26 -7.13 5.01 16.72
CA PRO A 26 -6.56 6.05 15.90
C PRO A 26 -7.55 7.22 15.80
N VAL A 27 -7.13 8.39 16.28
CA VAL A 27 -7.94 9.62 16.26
C VAL A 27 -8.19 9.99 14.80
N ALA A 28 -9.46 9.92 14.38
CA ALA A 28 -9.85 10.44 13.08
C ALA A 28 -9.49 11.94 12.99
N PRO A 29 -9.00 12.42 11.84
CA PRO A 29 -8.70 13.81 11.62
C PRO A 29 -9.97 14.64 11.79
N PRO A 30 -9.83 15.93 12.14
CA PRO A 30 -10.94 16.85 12.23
C PRO A 30 -11.77 16.88 10.93
N LYS A 31 -13.06 17.18 11.05
CA LYS A 31 -13.91 17.47 9.88
C LYS A 31 -13.24 18.54 8.99
N GLY A 32 -13.32 18.40 7.67
CA GLY A 32 -12.64 19.29 6.73
C GLY A 32 -11.21 18.84 6.37
N GLN A 33 -10.76 17.69 6.87
CA GLN A 33 -9.43 17.14 6.63
C GLN A 33 -9.50 15.66 6.25
N TRP A 34 -8.42 15.19 5.60
CA TRP A 34 -8.17 13.79 5.36
C TRP A 34 -6.73 13.44 5.76
N ALA A 35 -6.53 12.20 6.15
CA ALA A 35 -5.21 11.65 6.46
C ALA A 35 -5.18 10.17 6.07
N ALA A 36 -4.04 9.71 5.56
CA ALA A 36 -3.79 8.31 5.27
C ALA A 36 -2.32 7.96 5.53
N SER A 37 -2.10 6.88 6.25
CA SER A 37 -0.78 6.28 6.44
C SER A 37 -0.89 4.77 6.34
N GLY A 38 0.19 4.14 5.89
CA GLY A 38 0.26 2.70 5.81
C GLY A 38 1.35 2.22 4.89
N THR A 39 1.08 1.15 4.16
CA THR A 39 2.07 0.47 3.32
C THR A 39 1.62 0.38 1.88
N LEU A 40 2.48 0.81 0.95
CA LEU A 40 2.37 0.56 -0.47
C LEU A 40 3.06 -0.76 -0.80
N LEU A 41 2.43 -1.59 -1.64
CA LEU A 41 3.06 -2.68 -2.38
C LEU A 41 2.86 -2.44 -3.87
N GLU A 42 3.90 -2.69 -4.66
CA GLU A 42 3.83 -2.58 -6.11
C GLU A 42 4.72 -3.61 -6.79
N ALA A 43 4.30 -4.06 -7.97
CA ALA A 43 5.14 -4.75 -8.93
C ALA A 43 4.87 -4.23 -10.33
N CYS A 44 5.89 -4.24 -11.18
CA CYS A 44 5.78 -3.82 -12.57
C CYS A 44 6.57 -4.70 -13.53
N THR A 45 6.46 -4.42 -14.83
CA THR A 45 7.12 -5.17 -15.91
C THR A 45 8.58 -4.79 -16.14
N CYS A 46 9.13 -3.82 -15.42
CA CYS A 46 10.52 -3.40 -15.59
C CYS A 46 11.51 -4.41 -14.99
N ALA A 47 12.73 -4.46 -15.53
CA ALA A 47 13.84 -5.22 -14.97
C ALA A 47 14.23 -4.70 -13.57
N VAL A 48 15.01 -5.51 -12.85
CA VAL A 48 15.60 -5.14 -11.56
C VAL A 48 17.10 -4.79 -11.76
N PRO A 49 17.60 -3.66 -11.23
CA PRO A 49 16.84 -2.57 -10.62
C PRO A 49 16.00 -1.82 -11.67
N CYS A 50 14.85 -1.28 -11.26
CA CYS A 50 13.97 -0.53 -12.17
C CYS A 50 14.64 0.76 -12.62
N SER A 51 14.85 0.90 -13.93
CA SER A 51 15.44 2.08 -14.57
C SER A 51 14.66 3.37 -14.27
N CYS A 52 13.34 3.28 -14.11
CA CYS A 52 12.50 4.43 -13.76
C CYS A 52 12.90 5.08 -12.41
N ASN A 53 13.46 4.31 -11.47
CA ASN A 53 14.02 4.85 -10.23
C ASN A 53 15.29 5.66 -10.45
N PHE A 54 15.77 5.87 -11.67
CA PHE A 54 16.95 6.66 -12.00
C PHE A 54 16.65 7.73 -13.06
N GLY A 55 15.37 8.02 -13.31
CA GLY A 55 14.95 8.97 -14.35
C GLY A 55 15.06 8.44 -15.79
N GLU A 56 15.41 7.17 -15.96
CA GLU A 56 15.52 6.53 -17.25
C GLU A 56 14.17 5.95 -17.71
N PRO A 57 13.94 5.76 -19.02
CA PRO A 57 12.75 5.11 -19.54
C PRO A 57 12.58 3.68 -18.97
N PRO A 58 11.36 3.11 -19.05
CA PRO A 58 11.14 1.71 -18.76
C PRO A 58 12.12 0.81 -19.54
N SER A 59 12.57 -0.27 -18.90
CA SER A 59 13.50 -1.26 -19.46
C SER A 59 13.16 -2.63 -18.89
N PRO A 60 13.22 -3.73 -19.67
CA PRO A 60 13.78 -3.82 -21.03
C PRO A 60 12.81 -3.37 -22.13
N ASN A 61 11.54 -3.20 -21.78
CA ASN A 61 10.51 -2.73 -22.70
C ASN A 61 10.40 -1.22 -22.64
N ASN A 62 9.97 -0.57 -23.72
CA ASN A 62 9.62 0.84 -23.76
C ASN A 62 8.30 1.20 -23.02
N TYR A 63 7.80 0.30 -22.18
CA TYR A 63 6.58 0.46 -21.39
C TYR A 63 6.76 -0.08 -19.97
N CYS A 64 5.99 0.46 -19.04
CA CYS A 64 5.87 -0.05 -17.68
C CYS A 64 4.40 -0.31 -17.37
N HIS A 65 4.05 -1.57 -17.12
CA HIS A 65 2.75 -1.96 -16.62
C HIS A 65 2.88 -2.37 -15.16
N ALA A 66 2.01 -1.85 -14.30
CA ALA A 66 2.13 -1.97 -12.86
C ALA A 66 0.83 -2.45 -12.22
N VAL A 67 0.95 -3.19 -11.12
CA VAL A 67 -0.15 -3.56 -10.22
C VAL A 67 0.28 -3.22 -8.81
N TYR A 68 -0.57 -2.53 -8.05
CA TYR A 68 -0.18 -1.95 -6.78
C TYR A 68 -1.36 -1.82 -5.81
N ALA A 69 -1.05 -1.70 -4.53
CA ALA A 69 -2.03 -1.48 -3.46
C ALA A 69 -1.45 -0.65 -2.32
N TYR A 70 -2.28 0.23 -1.76
CA TYR A 70 -2.05 0.93 -0.50
C TYR A 70 -2.91 0.27 0.58
N ARG A 71 -2.27 -0.42 1.51
CA ARG A 71 -2.91 -0.86 2.76
C ARG A 71 -3.04 0.34 3.67
N LEU A 72 -4.26 0.72 4.00
CA LEU A 72 -4.56 1.84 4.88
C LEU A 72 -4.46 1.37 6.34
N GLU A 73 -3.34 1.66 7.00
CA GLU A 73 -3.14 1.28 8.41
C GLU A 73 -3.88 2.24 9.35
N LYS A 74 -3.81 3.54 9.03
CA LYS A 74 -4.65 4.58 9.62
C LYS A 74 -5.12 5.50 8.50
N ALA A 75 -6.42 5.61 8.29
CA ALA A 75 -6.96 6.44 7.23
C ALA A 75 -8.36 6.94 7.51
N SER A 76 -8.70 8.07 6.89
CA SER A 76 -9.93 8.77 7.21
C SER A 76 -10.20 9.95 6.29
N TRP A 77 -11.48 10.30 6.16
CA TRP A 77 -11.94 11.42 5.34
C TRP A 77 -13.12 12.10 6.04
N ASP A 78 -12.97 13.38 6.41
CA ASP A 78 -14.03 14.16 7.09
C ASP A 78 -14.64 13.46 8.32
N GLY A 79 -13.78 12.80 9.11
CA GLY A 79 -14.19 12.04 10.30
C GLY A 79 -14.74 10.63 10.02
N VAL A 80 -14.88 10.21 8.76
CA VAL A 80 -15.20 8.82 8.41
C VAL A 80 -13.91 7.99 8.52
N ASP A 81 -13.91 6.99 9.40
CA ASP A 81 -12.77 6.06 9.53
C ASP A 81 -12.73 5.07 8.35
N LEU A 82 -11.55 4.92 7.76
CA LEU A 82 -11.23 4.07 6.63
C LEU A 82 -10.04 3.14 6.93
N SER A 83 -9.61 3.10 8.19
CA SER A 83 -8.50 2.27 8.65
C SER A 83 -8.79 0.77 8.45
N GLY A 84 -7.77 0.01 8.07
CA GLY A 84 -7.87 -1.42 7.78
C GLY A 84 -8.35 -1.77 6.37
N LEU A 85 -8.87 -0.81 5.60
CA LEU A 85 -9.24 -0.99 4.19
C LEU A 85 -8.01 -0.93 3.28
N VAL A 86 -8.19 -1.35 2.03
CA VAL A 86 -7.15 -1.35 1.00
C VAL A 86 -7.67 -0.68 -0.27
N ILE A 87 -6.82 0.13 -0.89
CA ILE A 87 -7.08 0.70 -2.21
C ILE A 87 -6.01 0.16 -3.16
N ALA A 88 -6.40 -0.22 -4.36
CA ALA A 88 -5.50 -0.82 -5.33
C ALA A 88 -5.70 -0.25 -6.72
N GLY A 89 -4.72 -0.44 -7.58
CA GLY A 89 -4.78 -0.02 -8.96
C GLY A 89 -3.90 -0.87 -9.85
N ALA A 90 -4.15 -0.76 -11.13
CA ALA A 90 -3.29 -1.34 -12.15
C ALA A 90 -3.28 -0.43 -13.37
N ASP A 91 -2.12 -0.37 -14.03
CA ASP A 91 -1.86 0.40 -15.24
C ASP A 91 -1.24 -0.55 -16.26
N GLY A 92 -1.89 -0.69 -17.41
CA GLY A 92 -1.61 -1.73 -18.39
C GLY A 92 -1.74 -1.25 -19.83
N PRO A 93 -1.65 -2.16 -20.81
CA PRO A 93 -1.63 -1.80 -22.23
C PRO A 93 -2.92 -1.15 -22.74
N LYS A 94 -4.05 -1.32 -22.04
CA LYS A 94 -5.34 -0.71 -22.42
C LYS A 94 -5.71 0.54 -21.61
N GLY A 95 -4.94 0.85 -20.56
CA GLY A 95 -5.25 1.93 -19.63
C GLY A 95 -5.13 1.48 -18.17
N GLY A 96 -5.78 2.24 -17.29
CA GLY A 96 -5.72 2.03 -15.84
C GLY A 96 -7.09 1.74 -15.22
N ALA A 97 -7.09 1.13 -14.05
CA ALA A 97 -8.28 0.87 -13.25
C ALA A 97 -8.01 1.01 -11.74
N CYS A 98 -9.02 1.49 -11.01
CA CYS A 98 -9.00 1.61 -9.57
C CYS A 98 -9.89 0.54 -8.92
N PHE A 99 -9.36 -0.13 -7.90
CA PHE A 99 -10.07 -1.13 -7.12
C PHE A 99 -10.19 -0.66 -5.67
N LEU A 100 -11.41 -0.68 -5.15
CA LEU A 100 -11.74 -0.37 -3.78
C LEU A 100 -12.05 -1.65 -3.01
N ASP A 101 -11.70 -1.66 -1.73
CA ASP A 101 -12.00 -2.77 -0.85
C ASP A 101 -13.52 -3.02 -0.77
N GLU A 102 -13.95 -4.22 -1.13
CA GLU A 102 -15.36 -4.64 -1.01
C GLU A 102 -15.87 -4.61 0.45
N ARG A 103 -14.95 -4.66 1.43
CA ARG A 103 -15.26 -4.55 2.86
C ARG A 103 -15.75 -3.16 3.27
N ALA A 104 -15.61 -2.15 2.39
CA ALA A 104 -16.12 -0.81 2.67
C ALA A 104 -17.65 -0.80 2.76
N THR A 105 -18.16 -0.36 3.92
CA THR A 105 -19.60 -0.18 4.16
C THR A 105 -20.18 0.87 3.22
N PRO A 106 -21.50 0.86 2.92
CA PRO A 106 -22.14 1.88 2.08
C PRO A 106 -21.82 3.32 2.49
N ALA A 107 -21.71 3.59 3.80
CA ALA A 107 -21.34 4.90 4.34
C ALA A 107 -19.87 5.28 4.08
N GLN A 108 -18.96 4.30 4.04
CA GLN A 108 -17.53 4.52 3.79
C GLN A 108 -17.20 4.71 2.30
N ARG A 109 -17.98 4.12 1.38
CA ARG A 109 -17.65 4.09 -0.06
C ARG A 109 -17.37 5.47 -0.67
N PRO A 110 -18.21 6.52 -0.44
CA PRO A 110 -17.92 7.84 -0.99
C PRO A 110 -16.64 8.47 -0.40
N ALA A 111 -16.38 8.23 0.89
CA ALA A 111 -15.18 8.68 1.57
C ALA A 111 -13.93 7.97 1.05
N LEU A 112 -14.01 6.66 0.80
CA LEU A 112 -12.92 5.85 0.26
C LEU A 112 -12.55 6.25 -1.18
N GLU A 113 -13.54 6.56 -2.02
CA GLU A 113 -13.30 7.10 -3.37
C GLU A 113 -12.58 8.43 -3.34
N ARG A 114 -12.99 9.35 -2.45
CA ARG A 114 -12.33 10.65 -2.30
C ARG A 114 -10.91 10.51 -1.75
N LEU A 115 -10.73 9.69 -0.72
CA LEU A 115 -9.42 9.39 -0.15
C LEU A 115 -8.49 8.79 -1.20
N THR A 116 -8.98 7.85 -1.99
CA THR A 116 -8.28 7.27 -3.15
C THR A 116 -7.75 8.38 -4.05
N ARG A 117 -8.62 9.25 -4.55
CA ARG A 117 -8.18 10.34 -5.44
C ARG A 117 -7.11 11.22 -4.79
N ALA A 118 -7.21 11.52 -3.50
CA ALA A 118 -6.24 12.33 -2.78
C ALA A 118 -4.90 11.64 -2.53
N VAL A 119 -4.90 10.33 -2.24
CA VAL A 119 -3.69 9.50 -2.10
C VAL A 119 -2.96 9.40 -3.42
N TRP A 120 -3.67 9.11 -4.51
CA TRP A 120 -3.06 8.99 -5.82
C TRP A 120 -2.53 10.34 -6.32
N ALA A 121 -3.18 11.46 -6.00
CA ALA A 121 -2.68 12.80 -6.33
C ALA A 121 -1.29 13.11 -5.74
N GLN A 122 -0.82 12.33 -4.75
CA GLN A 122 0.54 12.47 -4.21
C GLN A 122 1.62 11.91 -5.15
N GLY A 123 1.25 11.07 -6.12
CA GLY A 123 2.16 10.50 -7.11
C GLY A 123 1.82 9.06 -7.50
N GLY A 124 2.52 8.57 -8.51
CA GLY A 124 2.27 7.27 -9.13
C GLY A 124 1.39 7.35 -10.40
N PRO A 125 1.23 6.23 -11.12
CA PRO A 125 0.57 6.15 -12.42
C PRO A 125 -0.95 6.32 -12.35
N GLY A 126 -1.61 6.03 -11.22
CA GLY A 126 -3.07 6.06 -11.11
C GLY A 126 -3.73 7.44 -10.94
N ASN A 127 -3.22 8.48 -11.61
CA ASN A 127 -3.81 9.83 -11.61
C ASN A 127 -4.57 10.20 -12.89
N ALA A 128 -4.80 9.24 -13.79
CA ALA A 128 -5.53 9.52 -15.02
C ALA A 128 -7.00 9.92 -14.75
N PRO A 129 -7.46 11.07 -15.26
CA PRO A 129 -8.87 11.45 -15.21
C PRO A 129 -9.77 10.37 -15.82
N GLY A 130 -10.89 10.05 -15.15
CA GLY A 130 -11.89 9.13 -15.69
C GLY A 130 -11.62 7.63 -15.47
N MET A 131 -10.60 7.24 -14.73
CA MET A 131 -10.41 5.81 -14.39
C MET A 131 -11.62 5.22 -13.66
N PRO A 132 -12.05 4.00 -14.04
CA PRO A 132 -13.19 3.35 -13.41
C PRO A 132 -12.84 2.90 -12.00
N PHE A 133 -13.83 3.00 -11.11
CA PHE A 133 -13.79 2.46 -9.76
C PHE A 133 -14.61 1.18 -9.70
N MET A 134 -14.00 0.13 -9.17
CA MET A 134 -14.63 -1.18 -8.99
C MET A 134 -14.41 -1.67 -7.57
N PHE A 135 -15.40 -2.32 -6.97
CA PHE A 135 -15.20 -2.99 -5.69
C PHE A 135 -14.66 -4.39 -5.91
N ALA A 136 -13.68 -4.79 -5.12
CA ALA A 136 -13.10 -6.12 -5.16
C ALA A 136 -12.55 -6.53 -3.79
N LYS A 137 -12.44 -7.84 -3.56
CA LYS A 137 -11.61 -8.40 -2.50
C LYS A 137 -10.14 -8.08 -2.78
N ILE A 138 -9.50 -7.31 -1.90
CA ILE A 138 -8.08 -6.97 -2.03
C ILE A 138 -7.33 -7.59 -0.85
N THR A 139 -6.28 -8.37 -1.14
CA THR A 139 -5.52 -9.11 -0.13
C THR A 139 -4.02 -8.85 -0.28
N PRO A 140 -3.50 -7.75 0.29
CA PRO A 140 -2.07 -7.53 0.41
C PRO A 140 -1.50 -8.34 1.60
N SER A 141 -0.30 -8.87 1.44
CA SER A 141 0.42 -9.59 2.50
C SER A 141 1.91 -9.27 2.44
N ILE A 142 2.50 -9.03 3.60
CA ILE A 142 3.93 -8.86 3.81
C ILE A 142 4.31 -9.80 4.95
N ALA A 143 5.05 -10.85 4.65
CA ALA A 143 5.45 -11.87 5.61
C ALA A 143 6.95 -12.12 5.49
N GLY A 144 7.73 -11.51 6.39
CA GLY A 144 9.19 -11.49 6.25
C GLY A 144 9.60 -10.86 4.93
N ASN A 145 10.29 -11.64 4.08
CA ASN A 145 10.72 -11.19 2.76
C ASN A 145 9.69 -11.47 1.65
N ASP A 146 8.57 -12.12 1.96
CA ASP A 146 7.53 -12.45 0.97
C ASP A 146 6.48 -11.33 0.88
N LEU A 147 6.28 -10.85 -0.34
CA LEU A 147 5.27 -9.85 -0.71
C LEU A 147 4.24 -10.52 -1.60
N LYS A 148 2.96 -10.27 -1.32
CA LYS A 148 1.87 -10.78 -2.14
C LYS A 148 0.76 -9.75 -2.24
N LEU A 149 0.16 -9.66 -3.43
CA LEU A 149 -1.06 -8.93 -3.67
C LEU A 149 -2.00 -9.79 -4.51
N LYS A 150 -3.26 -9.89 -4.12
CA LYS A 150 -4.36 -10.42 -4.94
C LYS A 150 -5.50 -9.41 -4.96
N ILE A 151 -6.07 -9.17 -6.13
CA ILE A 151 -7.21 -8.28 -6.38
C ILE A 151 -8.27 -9.12 -7.09
N GLY A 152 -9.36 -9.43 -6.40
CA GLY A 152 -10.46 -10.26 -6.88
C GLY A 152 -9.98 -11.48 -7.68
N ASP A 153 -10.59 -11.67 -8.83
CA ASP A 153 -10.21 -12.69 -9.82
C ASP A 153 -9.37 -12.10 -10.98
N VAL A 154 -9.14 -10.79 -11.00
CA VAL A 154 -8.36 -10.11 -12.04
C VAL A 154 -6.85 -10.33 -11.89
N GLY A 155 -6.38 -10.73 -10.70
CA GLY A 155 -5.00 -11.22 -10.51
C GLY A 155 -4.21 -10.45 -9.45
N GLY A 156 -2.90 -10.33 -9.66
CA GLY A 156 -1.97 -9.70 -8.73
C GLY A 156 -0.54 -10.19 -8.90
N PHE A 157 0.23 -10.20 -7.81
CA PHE A 157 1.63 -10.61 -7.86
C PHE A 157 2.12 -11.32 -6.59
N THR A 158 3.21 -12.05 -6.75
CA THR A 158 4.09 -12.48 -5.67
C THR A 158 5.48 -11.91 -5.93
N ALA A 159 6.17 -11.50 -4.87
CA ALA A 159 7.54 -11.00 -4.96
C ALA A 159 8.31 -11.34 -3.68
N ARG A 160 9.63 -11.32 -3.79
CA ARG A 160 10.52 -11.40 -2.63
C ARG A 160 11.40 -10.18 -2.55
N VAL A 161 11.65 -9.73 -1.32
CA VAL A 161 12.62 -8.67 -1.03
C VAL A 161 14.01 -9.08 -1.52
N ILE A 162 14.70 -8.14 -2.15
CA ILE A 162 16.09 -8.32 -2.57
C ILE A 162 16.98 -8.03 -1.37
N VAL A 163 17.75 -9.04 -0.97
CA VAL A 163 18.79 -8.89 0.05
C VAL A 163 20.05 -8.36 -0.61
N GLY A 164 20.72 -7.41 0.04
CA GLY A 164 21.95 -6.81 -0.40
C GLY A 164 23.10 -7.81 -0.46
N ARG A 165 24.23 -7.39 -1.05
CA ARG A 165 25.43 -8.23 -1.16
C ARG A 165 26.07 -8.57 0.19
N ASP A 166 25.67 -7.90 1.26
CA ASP A 166 26.02 -8.25 2.64
C ASP A 166 25.31 -9.53 3.12
N GLY A 167 24.36 -10.06 2.35
CA GLY A 167 23.59 -11.26 2.64
C GLY A 167 22.57 -11.10 3.78
N LYS A 168 22.34 -9.87 4.28
CA LYS A 168 21.54 -9.63 5.49
C LYS A 168 20.56 -8.48 5.36
N THR A 169 20.95 -7.38 4.72
CA THR A 169 20.15 -6.14 4.73
C THR A 169 19.34 -6.02 3.44
N PRO A 170 18.04 -5.70 3.50
CA PRO A 170 17.27 -5.39 2.30
C PRO A 170 17.87 -4.23 1.49
N VAL A 171 17.82 -4.33 0.17
CA VAL A 171 18.13 -3.18 -0.69
C VAL A 171 17.00 -2.16 -0.58
N VAL A 172 17.34 -0.95 -0.15
CA VAL A 172 16.41 0.17 -0.02
C VAL A 172 16.86 1.30 -0.91
N VAL A 173 15.95 1.82 -1.72
CA VAL A 173 16.13 3.07 -2.47
C VAL A 173 15.41 4.18 -1.72
N GLU A 174 16.14 5.21 -1.35
CA GLU A 174 15.65 6.45 -0.77
C GLU A 174 15.84 7.57 -1.80
N ASN A 175 15.16 8.70 -1.65
CA ASN A 175 15.26 9.93 -2.48
C ASN A 175 14.95 9.81 -3.99
N ASN A 176 14.90 8.61 -4.56
CA ASN A 176 14.74 8.37 -5.99
C ASN A 176 13.57 7.41 -6.29
N THR A 177 12.41 7.69 -5.67
CA THR A 177 11.24 6.83 -5.72
C THR A 177 10.24 7.31 -6.77
N VAL A 178 9.83 6.41 -7.68
CA VAL A 178 8.73 6.67 -8.65
C VAL A 178 7.37 6.75 -7.95
N TRP A 179 7.27 6.09 -6.80
CA TRP A 179 6.11 6.08 -5.94
C TRP A 179 6.27 7.08 -4.80
N PRO A 180 5.19 7.66 -4.25
CA PRO A 180 5.25 8.65 -3.18
C PRO A 180 5.56 8.03 -1.80
N ILE A 181 6.63 7.24 -1.70
CA ILE A 181 7.14 6.63 -0.47
C ILE A 181 8.56 7.14 -0.22
N ALA A 182 8.91 7.50 1.01
CA ALA A 182 10.25 8.01 1.30
C ALA A 182 11.35 6.93 1.16
N ARG A 183 10.99 5.67 1.45
CA ARG A 183 11.88 4.51 1.43
C ARG A 183 11.22 3.37 0.66
N ALA A 184 11.79 3.00 -0.48
CA ALA A 184 11.34 1.89 -1.31
C ALA A 184 12.24 0.67 -1.09
N THR A 185 11.74 -0.31 -0.34
CA THR A 185 12.40 -1.62 -0.24
C THR A 185 12.19 -2.36 -1.55
N LYS A 186 13.29 -2.77 -2.18
CA LYS A 186 13.29 -3.38 -3.50
C LYS A 186 13.00 -4.87 -3.42
N GLY A 187 12.20 -5.35 -4.36
CA GLY A 187 11.86 -6.75 -4.52
C GLY A 187 11.95 -7.21 -5.97
N LYS A 188 11.88 -8.53 -6.14
CA LYS A 188 11.82 -9.20 -7.44
C LYS A 188 10.60 -10.10 -7.47
N THR A 189 9.79 -9.99 -8.52
CA THR A 189 8.58 -10.78 -8.67
C THR A 189 8.92 -12.25 -8.87
N GLY A 190 8.16 -13.13 -8.22
CA GLY A 190 8.03 -14.53 -8.65
C GLY A 190 7.02 -14.61 -9.79
N THR A 191 5.87 -13.96 -9.61
CA THR A 191 4.81 -13.85 -10.62
C THR A 191 4.17 -12.46 -10.57
N LEU A 192 3.81 -11.94 -11.74
CA LEU A 192 2.92 -10.79 -11.93
C LEU A 192 1.95 -11.17 -13.04
N ASN A 193 0.71 -11.50 -12.69
CA ASN A 193 -0.32 -11.91 -13.63
C ASN A 193 -1.59 -11.11 -13.35
N PHE A 194 -2.06 -10.39 -14.36
CA PHE A 194 -3.25 -9.55 -14.25
C PHE A 194 -4.03 -9.56 -15.55
N LEU A 195 -5.35 -9.62 -15.48
CA LEU A 195 -6.25 -9.53 -16.62
C LEU A 195 -7.53 -8.80 -16.20
N ASP A 196 -7.69 -7.58 -16.71
CA ASP A 196 -8.92 -6.81 -16.59
C ASP A 196 -9.29 -6.21 -17.95
N LYS A 197 -10.57 -5.95 -18.17
CA LYS A 197 -11.05 -5.40 -19.44
C LYS A 197 -10.52 -3.98 -19.72
N ASN A 198 -10.33 -3.16 -18.69
CA ASN A 198 -9.89 -1.76 -18.80
C ASN A 198 -8.35 -1.66 -18.80
N VAL A 199 -7.69 -2.56 -18.08
CA VAL A 199 -6.21 -2.57 -17.95
C VAL A 199 -5.55 -3.37 -19.08
N GLY A 200 -6.18 -4.45 -19.52
CA GLY A 200 -5.58 -5.45 -20.40
C GLY A 200 -4.85 -6.55 -19.65
N LYS A 201 -4.06 -7.34 -20.39
CA LYS A 201 -3.27 -8.45 -19.83
C LYS A 201 -1.88 -7.95 -19.43
N ILE A 202 -1.46 -8.28 -18.21
CA ILE A 202 -0.09 -8.12 -17.71
C ILE A 202 0.41 -9.51 -17.32
N SER A 203 1.60 -9.88 -17.78
CA SER A 203 2.23 -11.16 -17.48
C SER A 203 3.74 -10.97 -17.42
N ALA A 204 4.33 -11.16 -16.24
CA ALA A 204 5.77 -11.03 -16.03
C ALA A 204 6.24 -11.90 -14.86
N SER A 205 7.54 -12.15 -14.80
CA SER A 205 8.22 -12.80 -13.69
C SER A 205 9.67 -12.32 -13.64
N GLY A 206 10.29 -12.34 -12.46
CA GLY A 206 11.65 -11.85 -12.28
C GLY A 206 11.83 -10.34 -12.49
N THR A 207 10.73 -9.58 -12.47
CA THR A 207 10.68 -8.13 -12.68
C THR A 207 10.65 -7.36 -11.36
N ASN A 208 10.67 -6.03 -11.43
CA ASN A 208 10.70 -5.15 -10.28
C ASN A 208 9.45 -5.26 -9.39
N ALA A 209 9.70 -5.22 -8.08
CA ALA A 209 8.71 -4.94 -7.06
C ALA A 209 9.24 -3.90 -6.06
N ASN A 210 8.33 -3.21 -5.41
CA ASN A 210 8.59 -2.24 -4.36
C ASN A 210 7.61 -2.45 -3.20
N TYR A 211 8.06 -2.18 -1.98
CA TYR A 211 7.14 -1.84 -0.91
C TYR A 211 7.75 -0.80 0.03
N GLY A 212 6.90 -0.03 0.68
CA GLY A 212 7.34 1.02 1.59
C GLY A 212 6.21 1.72 2.31
N LYS A 213 6.56 2.49 3.34
CA LYS A 213 5.59 3.25 4.13
C LYS A 213 5.26 4.57 3.45
N PHE A 214 3.99 4.97 3.55
CA PHE A 214 3.51 6.28 3.11
C PHE A 214 2.78 7.00 4.26
N THR A 215 2.75 8.32 4.21
CA THR A 215 1.95 9.17 5.10
C THR A 215 1.59 10.44 4.37
N PHE A 216 0.29 10.69 4.22
CA PHE A 216 -0.27 11.83 3.50
C PHE A 216 -1.43 12.43 4.28
N GLY A 217 -1.75 13.68 3.98
CA GLY A 217 -2.93 14.36 4.49
C GLY A 217 -3.12 15.73 3.87
N GLY A 218 -4.27 16.33 4.13
CA GLY A 218 -4.60 17.65 3.63
C GLY A 218 -6.04 18.07 3.95
N ALA A 219 -6.44 19.22 3.43
CA ALA A 219 -7.83 19.67 3.50
C ALA A 219 -8.70 18.84 2.53
N SER A 220 -9.90 18.46 2.95
CA SER A 220 -10.84 17.68 2.13
C SER A 220 -11.58 18.54 1.08
N GLY A 221 -11.60 19.86 1.25
CA GLY A 221 -12.28 20.82 0.37
C GLY A 221 -11.42 21.42 -0.76
N THR A 222 -10.11 21.19 -0.76
CA THR A 222 -9.24 21.70 -1.84
C THR A 222 -9.15 20.66 -2.94
N ALA A 223 -9.49 21.03 -4.18
CA ALA A 223 -9.10 20.27 -5.36
C ALA A 223 -7.60 19.92 -5.22
N ALA A 224 -7.27 18.64 -5.41
CA ALA A 224 -5.90 18.17 -5.34
C ALA A 224 -5.00 19.14 -6.13
N LYS A 225 -3.99 19.72 -5.46
CA LYS A 225 -2.97 20.49 -6.16
C LYS A 225 -2.47 19.60 -7.31
N LYS A 226 -2.46 20.14 -8.53
CA LYS A 226 -1.85 19.48 -9.69
C LYS A 226 -0.50 18.94 -9.19
N PRO A 227 -0.23 17.63 -9.27
CA PRO A 227 1.03 17.10 -8.78
C PRO A 227 2.14 17.94 -9.41
N ALA A 228 3.14 18.35 -8.61
CA ALA A 228 4.39 18.83 -9.18
C ALA A 228 4.76 17.81 -10.25
N ALA A 229 5.08 18.27 -11.45
CA ALA A 229 5.38 17.39 -12.57
C ALA A 229 6.64 16.57 -12.26
N MET A 230 6.50 15.53 -11.45
CA MET A 230 7.26 14.33 -11.59
C MET A 230 6.80 13.83 -12.94
N GLY A 231 7.55 14.19 -13.99
CA GLY A 231 7.22 13.83 -15.37
C GLY A 231 6.77 12.38 -15.34
N ALA A 232 5.57 12.11 -15.87
CA ALA A 232 5.04 10.76 -15.89
C ALA A 232 6.15 9.88 -16.49
N CYS A 233 6.84 9.06 -15.67
CA CYS A 233 7.86 8.15 -16.19
C CYS A 233 7.22 7.22 -17.23
N CYS A 234 5.91 6.97 -17.08
CA CYS A 234 5.05 6.46 -18.14
C CYS A 234 4.51 7.62 -18.96
N GLY A 235 5.34 8.16 -19.85
CA GLY A 235 4.85 9.04 -20.92
C GLY A 235 3.70 8.34 -21.62
N THR A 236 2.60 9.06 -21.82
CA THR A 236 1.52 8.66 -22.71
C THR A 236 2.11 8.49 -24.11
N HIS A 237 2.62 7.31 -24.43
CA HIS A 237 2.75 6.90 -25.81
C HIS A 237 1.33 6.65 -26.30
N ALA A 238 0.72 7.73 -26.75
CA ALA A 238 -0.28 7.66 -27.78
C ALA A 238 0.29 6.75 -28.87
N VAL A 239 -0.28 5.56 -28.98
CA VAL A 239 -0.15 4.74 -30.18
C VAL A 239 -0.67 5.62 -31.30
N LYS A 240 0.25 6.13 -32.13
CA LYS A 240 -0.08 6.54 -33.50
C LYS A 240 -0.02 5.30 -34.36
#